data_AF-A0A2D5QPH4-F1
#
_entry.id   AF-A0A2D5QPH4-F1
#
_cell.length_a   1.000
_cell.length_b   1.000
_cell.length_c   1.000
_cell.angle_alpha   90.00
_cell.angle_beta   90.00
_cell.angle_gamma   90.00
#
_symmetry.space_group_name_H-M   'P 1'
#
loop_
_entity.id
_entity.type
_entity.pdbx_description
1 polymer ?
#
loop_
_entity_poly.entity_id
_entity_poly.type
_entity_poly.pdbx_seq_one_letter_code
_entity_poly.pdbx_strand_id
1 'polypeptide(L)' 'MAPDVTLQGNLDPGRLLAPWTELKPAVDRLLDQAGDGTGHVFNLGHGIYQHTPVEHVKQLVDYVQGESHRWR' A
#
# COMPACT_ATOMS: atom_id res chain seq x y z
N MET A 1 -16.35 -0.01 12.11
CA MET A 1 -15.72 -1.17 11.46
C MET A 1 -16.08 -2.41 12.25
N ALA A 2 -16.38 -3.53 11.59
CA ALA A 2 -16.69 -4.78 12.29
C ALA A 2 -15.42 -5.26 13.03
N PRO A 3 -15.41 -5.34 14.37
CA PRO A 3 -14.19 -5.46 15.17
C PRO A 3 -13.43 -6.79 15.03
N ASP A 4 -13.94 -7.76 14.27
CA ASP A 4 -13.39 -9.11 14.17
C ASP A 4 -12.85 -9.49 12.78
N VAL A 5 -12.69 -8.53 11.85
CA VAL A 5 -12.20 -8.83 10.49
C VAL A 5 -10.93 -8.05 10.15
N THR A 6 -9.97 -8.76 9.56
CA THR A 6 -8.79 -8.18 8.93
C THR A 6 -9.16 -7.70 7.52
N LEU A 7 -8.74 -6.50 7.14
CA LEU A 7 -8.91 -5.94 5.80
C LEU A 7 -7.60 -6.08 5.02
N GLN A 8 -7.71 -6.43 3.73
CA GLN A 8 -6.57 -6.50 2.82
C GLN A 8 -6.80 -5.58 1.61
N GLY A 9 -5.77 -4.84 1.19
CA GLY A 9 -5.81 -3.99 0.00
C GLY A 9 -5.39 -2.54 0.30
N ASN A 10 -5.67 -1.58 -0.58
CA ASN A 10 -6.42 -1.67 -1.85
C ASN A 10 -5.78 -0.80 -2.97
N LEU A 11 -4.45 -0.71 -3.02
CA LEU A 11 -3.77 0.17 -3.98
C LEU A 11 -4.07 -0.24 -5.43
N ASP A 12 -4.41 0.74 -6.28
CA ASP A 12 -4.55 0.52 -7.73
C ASP A 12 -3.19 0.11 -8.34
N PRO A 13 -3.07 -1.07 -9.00
CA PRO A 13 -1.81 -1.51 -9.60
C PRO A 13 -1.27 -0.55 -10.68
N GLY A 14 -2.11 0.27 -11.31
CA GLY A 14 -1.67 1.29 -12.27
C GLY A 14 -0.78 2.36 -11.64
N ARG A 15 -0.89 2.59 -10.33
CA ARG A 15 -0.03 3.54 -9.60
C ARG A 15 1.43 3.11 -9.61
N LEU A 16 1.73 1.82 -9.75
CA LEU A 16 3.10 1.32 -9.86
C LEU A 16 3.76 1.62 -11.22
N LEU A 17 3.02 2.15 -12.19
CA LEU A 17 3.57 2.63 -13.47
C LEU A 17 3.97 4.11 -13.41
N ALA A 18 3.51 4.84 -12.39
CA ALA A 18 3.79 6.25 -12.21
C ALA A 18 5.12 6.47 -11.47
N PRO A 19 5.76 7.65 -11.61
CA PRO A 19 6.92 8.00 -10.81
C PRO A 19 6.58 8.08 -9.31
N TRP A 20 7.60 7.92 -8.46
CA TRP A 20 7.44 7.91 -7.00
C TRP A 20 6.73 9.15 -6.44
N THR A 21 6.95 10.32 -7.04
CA THR A 21 6.32 11.59 -6.66
C THR A 21 4.79 11.56 -6.75
N GLU A 22 4.23 10.68 -7.57
CA GLU A 22 2.79 10.49 -7.72
C GLU A 22 2.25 9.28 -6.96
N LEU A 23 3.07 8.22 -6.81
CA LEU A 23 2.70 7.02 -6.06
C LEU A 23 2.68 7.27 -4.55
N LYS A 24 3.71 7.92 -4.01
CA LYS A 24 3.87 8.11 -2.56
C LYS A 24 2.64 8.75 -1.90
N PRO A 25 2.08 9.87 -2.39
CA PRO A 25 0.92 10.49 -1.76
C PRO A 25 -0.32 9.59 -1.75
N ALA A 26 -0.48 8.68 -2.72
CA ALA A 26 -1.58 7.72 -2.74
C ALA A 26 -1.39 6.63 -1.67
N VAL A 27 -0.16 6.17 -1.48
CA VAL A 27 0.20 5.19 -0.44
C VAL A 27 0.00 5.78 0.95
N ASP A 28 0.46 7.02 1.17
CA ASP A 28 0.30 7.73 2.45
C ASP A 28 -1.16 7.80 2.88
N ARG A 29 -2.04 8.24 1.97
CA ARG A 29 -3.48 8.31 2.24
C ARG A 29 -4.08 6.97 2.59
N LEU A 30 -3.61 5.89 1.96
CA LEU A 30 -4.13 4.54 2.19
C LEU A 30 -3.70 4.04 3.58
N LEU A 31 -2.44 4.24 3.95
CA LEU A 31 -1.94 3.91 5.29
C LEU A 31 -2.65 4.73 6.38
N ASP A 32 -2.86 6.02 6.16
CA ASP A 32 -3.60 6.88 7.11
C ASP A 32 -5.06 6.44 7.25
N GLN A 33 -5.68 5.93 6.18
CA GLN A 33 -7.04 5.39 6.21
C GLN A 33 -7.15 4.04 6.92
N ALA A 34 -6.08 3.24 6.92
CA ALA A 34 -6.04 2.00 7.69
C ALA A 34 -6.11 2.28 9.19
N GLY A 35 -5.40 3.31 9.66
CA GLY A 35 -5.43 3.77 11.05
C GLY A 35 -4.89 2.74 12.06
N ASP A 36 -4.92 3.12 13.35
CA ASP A 36 -4.44 2.28 14.45
C ASP A 36 -5.38 1.09 14.75
N GLY A 37 -4.78 -0.03 15.16
CA GLY A 37 -5.50 -1.18 15.73
C GLY A 37 -6.36 -1.96 14.73
N THR A 38 -6.28 -1.65 13.44
CA THR A 38 -6.95 -2.43 12.39
C THR A 38 -6.02 -3.58 11.97
N GLY A 39 -6.56 -4.80 11.88
CA GLY A 39 -5.88 -5.87 11.17
C GLY A 39 -5.82 -5.50 9.69
N HIS A 40 -4.83 -4.72 9.28
CA HIS A 40 -4.66 -4.29 7.88
C HIS A 40 -3.47 -4.98 7.24
N VAL A 41 -3.74 -5.63 6.11
CA VAL A 41 -2.70 -6.15 5.21
C VAL A 41 -2.68 -5.27 3.98
N PHE A 42 -1.66 -4.42 3.87
CA PHE A 42 -1.46 -3.64 2.66
C PHE A 42 -1.31 -4.57 1.45
N ASN A 43 -2.08 -4.31 0.40
CA ASN A 43 -1.98 -5.07 -0.84
C ASN A 43 -2.48 -4.22 -2.02
N LEU A 44 -2.23 -4.69 -3.23
CA LEU A 44 -2.88 -4.17 -4.42
C LEU A 44 -4.36 -4.58 -4.42
N GLY A 45 -5.20 -3.78 -5.06
CA GLY A 45 -6.62 -4.10 -5.28
C GLY A 45 -6.86 -5.13 -6.39
N HIS A 46 -5.84 -5.41 -7.21
CA HIS A 46 -5.85 -6.39 -8.29
C HIS A 46 -4.42 -6.90 -8.53
N GLY A 47 -4.26 -7.92 -9.36
CA GLY A 47 -2.94 -8.39 -9.82
C GLY A 47 -2.11 -7.29 -10.49
N ILE A 48 -0.80 -7.35 -10.25
CA ILE A 48 0.21 -6.47 -10.84
C ILE A 48 0.26 -6.58 -12.37
N TYR A 49 0.63 -5.51 -13.07
CA TYR A 49 0.82 -5.54 -14.52
C TYR A 49 2.18 -6.14 -14.89
N GLN A 50 2.22 -6.88 -16.01
CA GLN A 50 3.44 -7.57 -16.48
C GLN A 50 4.62 -6.62 -16.73
N HIS A 51 4.34 -5.37 -17.08
CA HIS A 51 5.33 -4.36 -17.40
C HIS A 51 5.60 -3.39 -16.23
N THR A 52 5.09 -3.70 -15.02
CA THR A 52 5.41 -2.91 -13.84
C THR A 52 6.91 -3.01 -13.54
N PRO A 53 7.62 -1.87 -13.43
CA PRO A 53 9.04 -1.87 -13.07
C PRO A 53 9.25 -2.52 -11.70
N VAL A 54 10.18 -3.47 -11.61
CA VAL A 54 10.48 -4.19 -10.37
C VAL A 54 10.97 -3.22 -9.29
N GLU A 55 11.69 -2.18 -9.69
CA GLU A 55 12.21 -1.13 -8.83
C GLU A 55 11.09 -0.36 -8.13
N HIS A 56 9.97 -0.08 -8.82
CA HIS A 56 8.82 0.57 -8.22
C HIS A 56 8.14 -0.32 -7.18
N VAL A 57 8.08 -1.64 -7.44
CA VAL A 57 7.55 -2.62 -6.47
C VAL A 57 8.43 -2.66 -5.22
N LYS A 58 9.75 -2.76 -5.39
CA LYS A 58 10.70 -2.77 -4.27
C LYS A 58 10.58 -1.50 -3.44
N GLN A 59 10.57 -0.35 -4.10
CA GLN A 59 10.42 0.94 -3.43
C GLN A 59 9.10 1.03 -2.65
N LEU A 60 8.00 0.53 -3.22
CA LEU A 60 6.71 0.48 -2.51
C LEU A 60 6.77 -0.42 -1.28
N VAL A 61 7.34 -1.62 -1.39
CA VAL A 61 7.45 -2.57 -0.27
C VAL A 61 8.29 -1.99 0.86
N ASP A 62 9.47 -1.47 0.55
CA ASP A 62 10.38 -0.86 1.54
C ASP A 62 9.68 0.32 2.24
N TYR A 63 8.97 1.14 1.47
CA TYR A 63 8.26 2.29 2.00
C TYR A 63 7.10 1.90 2.92
N VAL A 64 6.24 0.96 2.50
CA VAL A 64 5.12 0.49 3.31
C VAL A 64 5.63 -0.15 4.61
N GLN A 65 6.66 -1.00 4.54
CA GLN A 65 7.24 -1.60 5.74
C GLN A 65 7.77 -0.53 6.69
N GLY A 66 8.53 0.44 6.17
CA GLY A 66 9.08 1.57 6.94
C GLY A 66 8.00 2.40 7.65
N GLU A 67 6.97 2.82 6.92
CA GLU A 67 5.88 3.64 7.47
C GLU A 67 4.96 2.84 8.40
N SER A 68 4.72 1.55 8.13
CA SER A 68 3.91 0.68 8.96
C SER A 68 4.48 0.47 10.36
N HIS A 69 5.79 0.70 10.58
CA HIS A 69 6.37 0.69 11.93
C HIS A 69 5.81 1.76 12.86
N ARG A 70 5.23 2.85 12.33
CA ARG A 70 4.58 3.90 13.12
C ARG A 70 3.32 3.41 13.84
N TRP A 71 2.68 2.38 13.31
CA TRP A 71 1.35 1.89 13.74
C TRP A 71 1.45 0.58 14.54
N ARG A 72 2.65 0.27 15.06
CA ARG A 72 2.94 -0.90 15.90
C ARG A 72 2.84 -0.57 17.38
#